data_AF-A0A0A2DR76-F1
#
_entry.id   AF-A0A0A2DR76-F1
#
_cell.length_a   1.000
_cell.length_b   1.000
_cell.length_c   1.000
_cell.angle_alpha   90.00
_cell.angle_beta   90.00
_cell.angle_gamma   90.00
#
_symmetry.space_group_name_H-M   'P 1'
#
loop_
_entity.id
_entity.type
_entity.pdbx_description
1 polymer ?
#
loop_
_entity_poly.entity_id
_entity_poly.type
_entity_poly.pdbx_seq_one_letter_code
_entity_poly.pdbx_strand_id
1 'polypeptide(L)' 'MGPKAASNLKDLMYQLRCAAEDVRTAAEEKASHDEIRGLADEVLQLAQSIERIRALGPAEGPAEK' A
#
# COMPACT_ATOMS: atom_id res chain seq x y z
N MET A 1 -4.99 9.36 14.57
CA MET A 1 -4.51 8.00 14.21
C MET A 1 -3.67 7.46 15.36
N GLY A 2 -4.04 6.33 15.97
CA GLY A 2 -3.30 5.78 17.11
C GLY A 2 -1.96 5.12 16.71
N PRO A 3 -1.06 4.83 17.67
CA PRO A 3 0.29 4.29 17.41
C PRO A 3 0.31 3.00 16.58
N LYS A 4 -0.65 2.11 16.81
CA LYS A 4 -0.81 0.84 16.06
C LYS A 4 -1.16 1.09 14.59
N ALA A 5 -2.06 2.03 14.31
CA ALA A 5 -2.44 2.38 12.94
C ALA A 5 -1.28 3.05 12.18
N ALA A 6 -0.46 3.87 12.88
CA ALA A 6 0.74 4.46 12.29
C ALA A 6 1.82 3.40 11.97
N SER A 7 2.02 2.39 12.82
CA SER A 7 2.92 1.26 12.52
C SER A 7 2.43 0.46 11.32
N ASN A 8 1.15 0.07 11.31
CA ASN A 8 0.57 -0.68 10.20
C ASN A 8 0.66 0.08 8.86
N LEU A 9 0.48 1.40 8.90
CA LEU A 9 0.68 2.25 7.71
C LEU A 9 2.13 2.22 7.23
N LYS A 10 3.11 2.29 8.14
CA LYS A 10 4.54 2.18 7.78
C LYS A 10 4.86 0.84 7.13
N ASP A 11 4.35 -0.26 7.69
CA ASP A 11 4.60 -1.60 7.16
C ASP A 11 3.99 -1.78 5.76
N LEU A 12 2.79 -1.22 5.53
CA LEU A 12 2.15 -1.25 4.21
C LEU A 12 2.84 -0.34 3.20
N MET A 13 3.33 0.84 3.61
CA MET A 13 4.15 1.71 2.76
C MET A 13 5.44 1.01 2.33
N TYR A 14 6.08 0.27 3.23
CA TYR A 14 7.28 -0.50 2.93
C TYR A 14 6.97 -1.59 1.89
N GLN A 15 5.91 -2.37 2.11
CA GLN A 15 5.47 -3.41 1.16
C GLN A 15 5.14 -2.83 -0.21
N LEU A 16 4.43 -1.69 -0.26
CA LEU A 16 4.07 -1.02 -1.52
C LEU A 16 5.32 -0.64 -2.32
N ARG A 17 6.36 -0.11 -1.65
CA ARG A 17 7.62 0.22 -2.31
C ARG A 17 8.27 -1.03 -2.90
N CYS A 18 8.36 -2.11 -2.12
CA CYS A 18 8.98 -3.36 -2.58
C CYS A 18 8.25 -3.93 -3.80
N ALA A 19 6.91 -4.01 -3.77
CA ALA A 19 6.15 -4.49 -4.91
C ALA A 19 6.36 -3.61 -6.17
N ALA A 20 6.48 -2.29 -5.99
CA ALA A 20 6.79 -1.39 -7.11
C ALA A 20 8.24 -1.55 -7.62
N GLU A 21 9.19 -1.85 -6.74
CA GLU A 21 10.57 -2.19 -7.10
C GLU A 21 10.60 -3.51 -7.90
N ASP A 22 9.80 -4.50 -7.54
CA ASP A 22 9.68 -5.77 -8.25
C ASP A 22 9.13 -5.57 -9.67
N VAL A 23 8.09 -4.72 -9.84
CA VAL A 23 7.60 -4.34 -11.19
C VAL A 23 8.72 -3.74 -12.04
N ARG A 24 9.55 -2.85 -11.46
CA ARG A 24 10.68 -2.24 -12.18
C ARG A 24 11.69 -3.29 -12.59
N THR A 25 12.08 -4.19 -11.67
CA THR A 25 13.03 -5.27 -11.95
C THR A 25 12.50 -6.20 -13.04
N ALA A 26 11.24 -6.63 -12.96
CA ALA A 26 10.62 -7.47 -13.99
C ALA A 26 10.62 -6.78 -15.37
N ALA A 27 10.38 -5.48 -15.43
CA ALA A 27 10.46 -4.71 -16.68
C ALA A 27 11.90 -4.62 -17.23
N GLU A 28 12.89 -4.39 -16.36
CA GLU A 28 14.32 -4.36 -16.72
C GLU A 28 14.82 -5.72 -17.23
N GLU A 29 14.35 -6.80 -16.61
CA GLU A 29 14.69 -8.19 -16.97
C GLU A 29 13.88 -8.73 -18.16
N LYS A 30 12.97 -7.93 -18.73
CA LYS A 30 12.08 -8.31 -19.85
C LYS A 30 11.24 -9.55 -19.51
N ALA A 31 10.74 -9.59 -18.28
CA ALA A 31 9.76 -10.58 -17.84
C ALA A 31 8.52 -10.58 -18.75
N SER A 32 7.74 -11.66 -18.66
CA SER A 32 6.52 -11.79 -19.44
C SER A 32 5.49 -10.71 -19.07
N HIS A 33 4.60 -10.38 -20.02
CA HIS A 33 3.51 -9.45 -19.75
C HIS A 33 2.61 -9.91 -18.58
N ASP A 34 2.37 -11.21 -18.46
CA ASP A 34 1.56 -11.78 -17.38
C ASP A 34 2.23 -11.62 -16.01
N GLU A 35 3.55 -11.76 -15.94
CA GLU A 35 4.33 -11.56 -14.71
C GLU A 35 4.33 -10.09 -14.27
N ILE A 36 4.61 -9.16 -15.20
CA ILE A 36 4.55 -7.72 -14.92
C ILE A 36 3.13 -7.33 -14.48
N ARG A 37 2.10 -7.89 -15.10
CA ARG A 37 0.71 -7.66 -14.72
C ARG A 37 0.43 -8.16 -13.31
N GLY A 38 0.88 -9.37 -12.95
CA GLY A 38 0.72 -9.91 -11.60
C GLY A 38 1.35 -9.01 -10.54
N LEU A 39 2.58 -8.56 -10.75
CA LEU A 39 3.26 -7.64 -9.85
C LEU A 39 2.55 -6.28 -9.76
N ALA A 40 2.03 -5.76 -10.87
CA ALA A 40 1.25 -4.53 -10.87
C ALA A 40 -0.08 -4.68 -10.10
N ASP A 41 -0.73 -5.83 -10.19
CA ASP A 41 -1.94 -6.14 -9.42
C ASP A 41 -1.64 -6.15 -7.91
N GLU A 42 -0.48 -6.68 -7.48
CA GLU A 42 -0.04 -6.63 -6.08
C GLU A 42 0.19 -5.20 -5.57
N VAL A 43 0.84 -4.35 -6.37
CA VAL A 43 1.02 -2.91 -6.07
C VAL A 43 -0.35 -2.24 -5.84
N LEU A 44 -1.32 -2.51 -6.71
CA LEU A 44 -2.66 -1.93 -6.60
C LEU A 44 -3.39 -2.42 -5.35
N GLN A 45 -3.27 -3.69 -4.99
CA GLN A 45 -3.89 -4.25 -3.78
C GLN A 45 -3.33 -3.62 -2.50
N LEU A 46 -2.02 -3.38 -2.44
CA LEU A 46 -1.37 -2.68 -1.32
C LEU A 46 -1.85 -1.23 -1.25
N ALA A 47 -1.86 -0.52 -2.38
CA ALA A 47 -2.35 0.86 -2.45
C ALA A 47 -3.80 0.98 -1.95
N GLN A 48 -4.70 0.11 -2.39
CA GLN A 48 -6.10 0.08 -1.92
C GLN A 48 -6.21 -0.21 -0.42
N SER A 49 -5.33 -1.05 0.13
CA SER A 49 -5.30 -1.35 1.57
C SER A 49 -4.85 -0.13 2.39
N ILE A 50 -3.89 0.64 1.88
CA ILE A 50 -3.45 1.91 2.44
C ILE A 50 -4.57 2.96 2.39
N GLU A 51 -5.27 3.08 1.25
CA GLU A 51 -6.37 4.02 1.08
C GLU A 51 -7.47 3.79 2.11
N ARG A 52 -7.83 2.53 2.39
CA ARG A 52 -8.79 2.19 3.44
C ARG A 52 -8.35 2.66 4.82
N ILE A 53 -7.06 2.57 5.14
CA ILE A 53 -6.52 3.08 6.42
C ILE A 53 -6.57 4.60 6.47
N ARG A 54 -6.32 5.29 5.35
CA ARG A 54 -6.44 6.76 5.27
C ARG A 54 -7.89 7.21 5.37
N ALA A 55 -8.83 6.51 4.73
CA ALA A 55 -10.26 6.80 4.79
C ALA A 55 -10.85 6.61 6.20
N LEU A 56 -10.26 5.71 7.00
CA LEU A 56 -10.55 5.54 8.43
C LEU A 56 -9.80 6.54 9.33
N GLY A 57 -9.23 7.61 8.76
CA GLY A 57 -8.81 8.81 9.49
C GLY A 57 -9.93 9.31 10.41
N PRO A 58 -9.58 9.94 11.56
CA PRO A 58 -10.36 9.85 12.78
C PRO A 58 -11.83 10.18 12.53
N ALA A 59 -12.72 9.23 12.85
CA ALA A 59 -14.09 9.61 13.19
C ALA A 59 -13.97 10.69 14.27
N GLU A 60 -14.51 11.88 13.99
CA GLU A 60 -14.65 12.98 14.93
C GLU A 60 -15.12 12.41 16.28
N GLY A 61 -14.23 12.41 17.27
CA GLY A 61 -14.59 12.17 18.67
C GLY A 61 -15.41 13.37 19.16
N PRO A 62 -16.37 13.17 20.07
CA PRO A 62 -17.36 14.19 20.39
C PRO A 62 -16.68 15.44 20.97
N ALA A 63 -17.19 16.60 20.57
CA ALA A 63 -16.87 17.87 21.21
C ALA A 63 -17.25 17.80 22.69
N GLU A 64 -16.25 17.63 23.56
CA GLU A 64 -16.42 17.83 25.00
C GLU A 64 -16.38 19.33 25.30
N LYS A 65 -17.44 19.78 25.99
CA LYS A 65 -17.66 21.15 26.47
C LYS A 65 -16.87 21.43 27.73
#